data_AF-A0A0B0D5D9-F1
#
_entry.id   AF-A0A0B0D5D9-F1
#
_cell.length_a   1.000
_cell.length_b   1.000
_cell.length_c   1.000
_cell.angle_alpha   90.00
_cell.angle_beta   90.00
_cell.angle_gamma   90.00
#
_symmetry.space_group_name_H-M   'P 1'
#
loop_
_entity.id
_entity.type
_entity.pdbx_description
1 polymer ?
#
loop_
_entity_poly.entity_id
_entity_poly.type
_entity_poly.pdbx_seq_one_letter_code
_entity_poly.pdbx_strand_id
1 'polypeptide(L)'
;VRDLVGARVEEIESLTSEHALELKGAGEFASVPAHMSVWRDLLVAETADVLYSYQDQFYGDYAAVTKNTFGEGVVYYIGGGIDGTALDVIAKKVVERHSIDYIESDEDVEVYRRHAEDSSYLFVMNHSDQKKQHGAIELQPYESKIVKE
;
A
#
# COMPACT_ATOMS: atom_id res chain seq x y z
N VAL A 1 18.10 -1.16 -12.47
CA VAL A 1 17.03 -0.42 -11.77
C VAL A 1 17.53 0.56 -10.71
N ARG A 2 18.81 0.50 -10.28
CA ARG A 2 19.39 1.42 -9.27
C ARG A 2 19.09 2.90 -9.52
N ASP A 3 19.41 3.42 -10.71
CA ASP A 3 19.18 4.84 -11.04
C ASP A 3 17.69 5.23 -11.00
N LEU A 4 16.83 4.33 -11.47
CA LEU A 4 15.36 4.50 -11.45
C LEU A 4 14.84 4.56 -10.01
N VAL A 5 15.30 3.63 -9.16
CA VAL A 5 14.90 3.49 -7.76
C VAL A 5 15.57 4.54 -6.86
N GLY A 6 16.69 5.11 -7.27
CA GLY A 6 17.50 6.02 -6.46
C GLY A 6 18.11 5.37 -5.22
N ALA A 7 18.22 4.04 -5.21
CA ALA A 7 18.80 3.25 -4.12
C ALA A 7 19.36 1.93 -4.67
N ARG A 8 20.19 1.26 -3.86
CA ARG A 8 20.71 -0.08 -4.14
C ARG A 8 20.50 -1.01 -2.96
N VAL A 9 20.26 -2.28 -3.26
CA VAL A 9 20.25 -3.35 -2.25
C VAL A 9 21.70 -3.71 -1.95
N GLU A 10 22.11 -3.56 -0.68
CA GLU A 10 23.43 -4.04 -0.20
C GLU A 10 23.38 -5.55 0.07
N GLU A 11 22.34 -5.99 0.77
CA GLU A 11 22.16 -7.37 1.21
C GLU A 11 20.66 -7.68 1.35
N ILE A 12 20.34 -8.98 1.35
CA ILE A 12 18.98 -9.50 1.46
C ILE A 12 18.98 -10.59 2.53
N GLU A 13 18.01 -10.52 3.44
CA GLU A 13 17.84 -11.52 4.49
C GLU A 13 16.40 -12.06 4.51
N SER A 14 16.27 -13.37 4.68
CA SER A 14 14.97 -13.99 4.96
C SER A 14 14.64 -13.83 6.43
N LEU A 15 13.41 -13.40 6.73
CA LEU A 15 12.89 -13.29 8.09
C LEU A 15 12.04 -14.52 8.39
N THR A 16 12.21 -15.11 9.58
CA THR A 16 11.29 -16.17 10.01
C THR A 16 9.94 -15.58 10.42
N SER A 17 8.90 -16.40 10.51
CA SER A 17 7.54 -15.96 10.88
C SER A 17 7.44 -15.25 12.23
N GLU A 18 8.42 -15.46 13.12
CA GLU A 18 8.48 -14.83 14.44
C GLU A 18 9.10 -13.42 14.41
N HIS A 19 9.73 -13.04 13.30
CA HIS A 19 10.46 -11.77 13.16
C HIS A 19 9.66 -10.78 12.29
N ALA A 20 8.73 -10.08 12.93
CA ALA A 20 8.20 -8.82 12.41
C ALA A 20 9.06 -7.68 12.95
N LEU A 21 9.67 -6.91 12.05
CA LEU A 21 10.53 -5.78 12.37
C LEU A 21 9.73 -4.50 12.38
N GLU A 22 9.74 -3.77 13.49
CA GLU A 22 9.20 -2.41 13.53
C GLU A 22 10.10 -1.46 12.72
N LEU A 23 9.48 -0.61 11.90
CA LEU A 23 10.18 0.37 11.07
C LEU A 23 10.04 1.78 11.64
N LYS A 24 11.04 2.62 11.40
CA LYS A 24 10.98 4.05 11.72
C LYS A 24 10.50 4.85 10.54
N GLY A 25 9.30 5.41 10.63
CA GLY A 25 8.80 6.36 9.63
C GLY A 25 9.55 7.69 9.66
N ALA A 26 9.67 8.33 8.51
CA ALA A 26 10.25 9.66 8.34
C ALA A 26 9.26 10.64 7.67
N GLY A 27 9.40 11.93 7.97
CA GLY A 27 8.53 12.97 7.41
C GLY A 27 7.05 12.71 7.70
N GLU A 28 6.23 12.67 6.65
CA GLU A 28 4.79 12.38 6.76
C GLU A 28 4.47 10.95 7.20
N PHE A 29 5.43 10.03 7.16
CA PHE A 29 5.28 8.64 7.62
C PHE A 29 5.68 8.45 9.09
N ALA A 30 6.20 9.48 9.77
CA ALA A 30 6.70 9.37 11.14
C ALA A 30 5.65 8.90 12.17
N SER A 31 4.36 9.20 11.92
CA SER A 31 3.23 8.78 12.75
C SER A 31 2.46 7.58 12.20
N VAL A 32 2.94 6.96 11.12
CA VAL A 32 2.28 5.81 10.49
C VAL A 32 3.05 4.55 10.90
N PRO A 33 2.50 3.70 11.78
CA PRO A 33 3.17 2.49 12.20
C PRO A 33 3.38 1.56 11.00
N ALA A 34 4.52 0.89 10.98
CA ALA A 34 4.86 -0.02 9.91
C ALA A 34 5.71 -1.17 10.44
N HIS A 35 5.38 -2.38 10.00
CA HIS A 35 6.13 -3.59 10.28
C HIS A 35 6.57 -4.25 8.98
N MET A 36 7.73 -4.89 8.99
CA MET A 36 8.27 -5.65 7.87
C MET A 36 8.50 -7.11 8.26
N SER A 37 8.14 -8.02 7.37
CA SER A 37 8.19 -9.46 7.57
C SER A 37 8.57 -10.19 6.27
N VAL A 38 8.70 -11.52 6.35
CA VAL A 38 9.05 -12.43 5.24
C VAL A 38 10.50 -12.29 4.75
N TRP A 39 10.91 -11.10 4.32
CA TRP A 39 12.30 -10.78 4.00
C TRP A 39 12.57 -9.30 4.27
N ARG A 40 13.85 -8.93 4.26
CA ARG A 40 14.29 -7.54 4.21
C ARG A 40 15.42 -7.35 3.21
N ASP A 41 15.33 -6.29 2.44
CA ASP A 41 16.39 -5.74 1.62
C ASP A 41 17.04 -4.59 2.39
N LEU A 42 18.35 -4.63 2.58
CA LEU A 42 19.09 -3.54 3.20
C LEU A 42 19.41 -2.48 2.15
N LEU A 43 18.56 -1.46 2.05
CA LEU A 43 18.69 -0.42 1.02
C LEU A 43 19.65 0.68 1.47
N VAL A 44 20.61 0.98 0.59
CA VAL A 44 21.40 2.21 0.66
C VAL A 44 20.76 3.22 -0.28
N ALA A 45 20.12 4.24 0.28
CA ALA A 45 19.52 5.34 -0.48
C ALA A 45 20.62 6.25 -1.07
N GLU A 46 20.41 6.69 -2.31
CA GLU A 46 21.37 7.52 -3.05
C GLU A 46 20.73 8.85 -3.46
N THR A 47 19.70 8.78 -4.32
CA THR A 47 18.88 9.94 -4.69
C THR A 47 17.46 9.85 -4.13
N ALA A 48 17.07 8.68 -3.63
CA ALA A 48 15.75 8.44 -3.08
C ALA A 48 15.61 9.01 -1.66
N ASP A 49 14.43 9.55 -1.38
CA ASP A 49 14.01 9.89 -0.04
C ASP A 49 13.70 8.60 0.75
N VAL A 50 14.15 8.53 1.99
CA VAL A 50 13.83 7.42 2.90
C VAL A 50 12.46 7.68 3.53
N LEU A 51 11.51 6.76 3.34
CA LEU A 51 10.20 6.81 3.97
C LEU A 51 10.18 6.04 5.29
N TYR A 52 10.84 4.88 5.29
CA TYR A 52 10.99 4.00 6.45
C TYR A 52 12.42 3.46 6.53
N SER A 53 12.99 3.42 7.73
CA SER A 53 14.29 2.78 8.02
C SER A 53 14.12 1.63 9.02
N TYR A 54 15.09 0.69 9.04
CA TYR A 54 15.14 -0.31 10.10
C TYR A 54 15.52 0.35 11.44
N GLN A 55 15.14 -0.29 12.56
CA GLN A 55 15.40 0.21 13.93
C GLN A 55 16.24 -0.72 14.79
N ASP A 56 16.57 -1.89 14.28
CA ASP A 56 17.39 -2.85 15.02
C ASP A 56 18.84 -2.37 15.15
N GLN A 57 19.57 -3.02 16.05
CA GLN A 57 20.87 -2.56 16.52
C GLN A 57 21.93 -2.38 15.43
N PHE A 58 21.85 -3.14 14.33
CA PHE A 58 22.90 -3.19 13.31
C PHE A 58 22.49 -2.57 11.97
N TYR A 59 21.19 -2.41 11.70
CA TYR A 59 20.72 -2.04 10.37
C TYR A 59 20.04 -0.67 10.32
N GLY A 60 20.20 0.15 11.37
CA GLY A 60 19.61 1.50 11.47
C GLY A 60 20.01 2.49 10.38
N ASP A 61 21.13 2.25 9.67
CA ASP A 61 21.58 3.08 8.55
C ASP A 61 20.92 2.69 7.21
N TYR A 62 20.19 1.57 7.16
CA TYR A 62 19.53 1.08 5.95
C TYR A 62 18.06 1.49 5.89
N ALA A 63 17.62 1.87 4.70
CA ALA A 63 16.22 2.10 4.40
C ALA A 63 15.49 0.79 4.15
N ALA A 64 14.22 0.74 4.55
CA ALA A 64 13.29 -0.35 4.28
C ALA A 64 12.32 0.02 3.14
N VAL A 65 11.95 1.30 3.05
CA VAL A 65 11.10 1.85 2.00
C VAL A 65 11.65 3.19 1.54
N THR A 66 11.78 3.36 0.23
CA THR A 66 12.28 4.60 -0.38
C THR A 66 11.33 5.11 -1.46
N LYS A 67 11.46 6.41 -1.77
CA LYS A 67 10.74 7.10 -2.84
C LYS A 67 11.72 7.93 -3.65
N ASN A 68 11.76 7.74 -4.96
CA ASN A 68 12.61 8.50 -5.86
C ASN A 68 11.79 9.21 -6.92
N THR A 69 12.13 10.46 -7.23
CA THR A 69 11.60 11.14 -8.42
C THR A 69 12.53 10.83 -9.59
N PHE A 70 11.99 10.32 -10.69
CA PHE A 70 12.77 9.96 -11.86
C PHE A 70 12.06 10.43 -13.13
N GLY A 71 12.67 11.38 -13.85
CA GLY A 71 11.99 12.10 -14.92
C GLY A 71 10.75 12.81 -14.39
N GLU A 72 9.60 12.55 -15.02
CA GLU A 72 8.29 13.08 -14.59
C GLU A 72 7.54 12.16 -13.61
N GLY A 73 8.10 10.97 -13.34
CA GLY A 73 7.48 9.93 -12.53
C GLY A 73 8.01 9.84 -11.10
N VAL A 74 7.42 8.94 -10.33
CA VAL A 74 7.84 8.58 -8.97
C VAL A 74 7.96 7.08 -8.87
N VAL A 75 9.00 6.61 -8.18
CA VAL A 75 9.29 5.20 -7.94
C VAL A 75 9.31 4.96 -6.44
N TYR A 76 8.49 4.05 -5.96
CA TYR A 76 8.54 3.55 -4.59
C TYR A 76 9.22 2.18 -4.60
N TYR A 77 10.15 1.95 -3.69
CA TYR A 77 10.76 0.64 -3.48
C TYR A 77 10.41 0.16 -2.07
N ILE A 78 9.84 -1.03 -1.96
CA ILE A 78 9.46 -1.67 -0.70
C ILE A 78 10.34 -2.91 -0.55
N GLY A 79 11.25 -2.87 0.41
CA GLY A 79 12.28 -3.90 0.61
C GLY A 79 11.84 -5.12 1.40
N GLY A 80 10.54 -5.42 1.50
CA GLY A 80 10.07 -6.55 2.31
C GLY A 80 8.55 -6.69 2.32
N GLY A 81 8.04 -7.66 3.06
CA GLY A 81 6.61 -7.81 3.33
C GLY A 81 6.15 -6.77 4.35
N ILE A 82 5.75 -5.59 3.87
CA ILE A 82 5.24 -4.50 4.71
C ILE A 82 3.77 -4.73 5.10
N ASP A 83 3.39 -4.29 6.30
CA ASP A 83 2.00 -4.37 6.77
C ASP A 83 1.03 -3.47 5.96
N GLY A 84 -0.26 -3.81 6.06
CA GLY A 84 -1.33 -3.14 5.32
C GLY A 84 -1.43 -1.65 5.65
N THR A 85 -1.28 -1.27 6.93
CA THR A 85 -1.39 0.14 7.36
C THR A 85 -0.46 1.07 6.60
N ALA A 86 0.83 0.72 6.50
CA ALA A 86 1.78 1.54 5.78
C ALA A 86 1.60 1.45 4.26
N LEU A 87 1.28 0.26 3.75
CA LEU A 87 1.03 0.04 2.32
C LEU A 87 -0.18 0.86 1.83
N ASP A 88 -1.25 0.93 2.61
CA ASP A 88 -2.46 1.67 2.30
C ASP A 88 -2.18 3.18 2.19
N VAL A 89 -1.36 3.72 3.09
CA VAL A 89 -0.95 5.14 3.02
C VAL A 89 -0.11 5.41 1.77
N ILE A 90 0.81 4.50 1.40
CA ILE A 90 1.62 4.63 0.18
C ILE A 90 0.71 4.54 -1.06
N ALA A 91 -0.18 3.54 -1.13
CA ALA A 91 -1.10 3.34 -2.23
C ALA A 91 -2.05 4.53 -2.40
N LYS A 92 -2.62 5.05 -1.31
CA LYS A 92 -3.49 6.24 -1.32
C LYS A 92 -2.76 7.44 -1.91
N LYS A 93 -1.49 7.67 -1.55
CA LYS A 93 -0.69 8.75 -2.15
C LYS A 93 -0.48 8.59 -3.65
N VAL A 94 -0.31 7.36 -4.15
CA VAL A 94 -0.21 7.08 -5.59
C VAL A 94 -1.53 7.41 -6.28
N VAL A 95 -2.65 6.94 -5.72
CA VAL A 95 -4.02 7.19 -6.23
C VAL A 95 -4.31 8.70 -6.28
N GLU A 96 -4.09 9.43 -5.19
CA GLU A 96 -4.33 10.87 -5.10
C GLU A 96 -3.44 11.67 -6.06
N ARG A 97 -2.13 11.37 -6.10
CA ARG A 97 -1.18 12.07 -6.98
C ARG A 97 -1.57 11.97 -8.45
N HIS A 98 -2.08 10.82 -8.86
CA HIS A 98 -2.43 10.55 -10.24
C HIS A 98 -3.92 10.75 -10.54
N SER A 99 -4.71 11.20 -9.57
CA SER A 99 -6.16 11.37 -9.70
C SER A 99 -6.82 10.11 -10.26
N ILE A 100 -6.39 8.95 -9.77
CA ILE A 100 -6.97 7.66 -10.14
C ILE A 100 -8.33 7.57 -9.45
N ASP A 101 -9.38 7.36 -10.23
CA ASP A 101 -10.73 7.22 -9.69
C ASP A 101 -10.84 5.97 -8.82
N TYR A 102 -11.43 6.13 -7.64
CA TYR A 102 -11.72 5.05 -6.72
C TYR A 102 -13.04 5.31 -6.00
N ILE A 103 -13.61 4.27 -5.40
CA ILE A 103 -14.84 4.37 -4.61
C ILE A 103 -14.49 3.93 -3.19
N GLU A 104 -14.63 4.84 -2.23
CA GLU A 104 -14.47 4.49 -0.81
C GLU A 104 -15.62 3.61 -0.34
N SER A 105 -15.27 2.54 0.37
CA SER A 105 -16.20 1.60 0.95
C SER A 105 -15.64 1.07 2.27
N ASP A 106 -16.54 0.55 3.10
CA ASP A 106 -16.15 -0.08 4.36
C ASP A 106 -15.37 -1.38 4.11
N GLU A 107 -14.62 -1.82 5.12
CA GLU A 107 -13.97 -3.12 5.13
C GLU A 107 -14.95 -4.25 4.75
N ASP A 108 -14.47 -5.21 3.97
CA ASP A 108 -15.24 -6.31 3.33
C ASP A 108 -16.27 -5.88 2.28
N VAL A 109 -16.47 -4.60 2.00
CA VAL A 109 -17.38 -4.13 0.95
C VAL A 109 -16.57 -3.76 -0.29
N GLU A 110 -16.62 -4.58 -1.33
CA GLU A 110 -16.00 -4.28 -2.62
C GLU A 110 -16.96 -3.51 -3.51
N VAL A 111 -16.51 -2.36 -4.01
CA VAL A 111 -17.29 -1.52 -4.92
C VAL A 111 -16.48 -1.14 -6.14
N TYR A 112 -16.99 -1.45 -7.32
CA TYR A 112 -16.38 -1.01 -8.58
C TYR A 112 -17.42 -0.75 -9.66
N ARG A 113 -17.03 0.05 -10.65
CA ARG A 113 -17.88 0.46 -11.77
C ARG A 113 -17.44 -0.22 -13.06
N ARG A 114 -18.41 -0.68 -13.85
CA ARG A 114 -18.19 -1.13 -15.22
C ARG A 114 -19.07 -0.35 -16.18
N HIS A 115 -18.50 0.05 -17.31
CA HIS A 115 -19.20 0.71 -18.40
C HIS A 115 -19.53 -0.30 -19.50
N ALA A 116 -20.75 -0.24 -20.02
CA ALA A 116 -21.17 -1.02 -21.18
C ALA A 116 -22.11 -0.17 -22.04
N GLU A 117 -21.73 0.05 -23.30
CA GLU A 117 -22.43 0.95 -24.23
C GLU A 117 -22.67 2.33 -23.59
N ASP A 118 -23.93 2.78 -23.54
CA ASP A 118 -24.36 4.05 -22.94
C ASP A 118 -24.81 3.88 -21.48
N SER A 119 -24.35 2.83 -20.79
CA SER A 119 -24.76 2.51 -19.42
C SER A 119 -23.58 2.27 -18.48
N SER A 120 -23.76 2.66 -17.23
CA SER A 120 -22.83 2.36 -16.13
C SER A 120 -23.49 1.38 -15.17
N TYR A 121 -22.67 0.49 -14.59
CA TYR A 121 -23.11 -0.49 -13.62
C TYR A 121 -22.19 -0.45 -12.41
N LEU A 122 -22.76 -0.20 -11.24
CA LEU A 122 -22.10 -0.27 -9.96
C LEU A 122 -22.24 -1.69 -9.38
N PHE A 123 -21.11 -2.35 -9.19
CA PHE A 123 -21.01 -3.65 -8.52
C PHE A 123 -20.72 -3.38 -7.05
N VAL A 124 -21.56 -3.91 -6.16
CA VAL A 124 -21.41 -3.76 -4.70
C VAL A 124 -21.51 -5.15 -4.08
N MET A 125 -20.44 -5.60 -3.43
CA MET A 125 -20.31 -6.98 -2.94
C MET A 125 -19.87 -6.98 -1.50
N ASN A 126 -20.56 -7.76 -0.67
CA ASN A 126 -20.22 -7.98 0.72
C ASN A 126 -19.44 -9.29 0.84
N HIS A 127 -18.20 -9.24 1.31
CA HIS A 127 -17.34 -10.41 1.53
C HIS A 127 -17.37 -10.94 2.96
N SER A 128 -18.23 -10.38 3.82
CA SER A 128 -18.37 -10.76 5.23
C SER A 128 -19.61 -11.61 5.52
N ASP A 129 -19.60 -12.23 6.70
CA ASP A 129 -20.77 -12.92 7.27
C ASP A 129 -21.75 -11.98 8.00
N GLN A 130 -21.50 -10.68 7.95
CA GLN A 130 -22.33 -9.64 8.57
C GLN A 130 -23.14 -8.89 7.52
N LYS A 131 -24.22 -8.26 7.96
CA LYS A 131 -24.94 -7.29 7.13
C LYS A 131 -24.10 -6.01 6.97
N LYS A 132 -23.96 -5.52 5.74
CA LYS A 132 -23.18 -4.32 5.39
C LYS A 132 -24.03 -3.31 4.60
N GLN A 133 -23.49 -2.12 4.39
CA GLN A 133 -24.16 -1.05 3.65
C GLN A 133 -23.14 -0.26 2.83
N HIS A 134 -23.54 0.18 1.64
CA HIS A 134 -22.82 1.18 0.85
C HIS A 134 -23.81 2.22 0.31
N GLY A 135 -23.73 3.45 0.82
CA GLY A 135 -24.73 4.48 0.53
C GLY A 135 -26.14 4.03 0.92
N ALA A 136 -27.07 3.98 -0.04
CA ALA A 136 -28.44 3.48 0.17
C ALA A 136 -28.59 1.95 -0.06
N ILE A 137 -27.51 1.27 -0.46
CA ILE A 137 -27.53 -0.15 -0.82
C ILE A 137 -27.20 -0.96 0.44
N GLU A 138 -28.19 -1.67 0.96
CA GLU A 138 -28.00 -2.65 2.03
C GLU A 138 -27.61 -4.02 1.44
N LEU A 139 -26.70 -4.76 2.07
CA LEU A 139 -26.25 -6.08 1.65
C LEU A 139 -26.40 -7.08 2.80
N GLN A 140 -27.06 -8.21 2.53
CA GLN A 140 -27.00 -9.39 3.41
C GLN A 140 -25.60 -10.02 3.42
N PRO A 141 -25.29 -10.89 4.39
CA PRO A 141 -24.05 -11.66 4.38
C PRO A 141 -23.77 -12.32 3.02
N TYR A 142 -22.59 -12.11 2.48
CA TYR A 142 -22.15 -12.62 1.16
C TYR A 142 -22.98 -12.18 -0.05
N GLU A 143 -23.85 -11.17 0.10
CA GLU A 143 -24.69 -10.67 -1.00
C GLU A 143 -23.88 -9.83 -1.99
N SER A 144 -24.24 -9.94 -3.26
CA SER A 144 -23.74 -9.08 -4.34
C SER A 144 -24.90 -8.41 -5.06
N LYS A 145 -24.78 -7.11 -5.33
CA LYS A 145 -25.75 -6.32 -6.07
C LYS A 145 -25.08 -5.62 -7.25
N ILE A 146 -25.82 -5.56 -8.36
CA ILE A 146 -25.44 -4.79 -9.54
C ILE A 146 -26.52 -3.73 -9.74
N VAL A 147 -26.14 -2.46 -9.65
CA VAL A 147 -27.03 -1.31 -9.80
C VAL A 147 -26.71 -0.62 -11.12
N LYS A 148 -27.70 -0.44 -11.97
CA LYS A 148 -27.55 0.38 -13.18
C LYS A 148 -27.59 1.86 -12.79
N GLU A 149 -26.59 2.62 -13.21
CA GLU A 149 -26.50 4.07 -13.06
C GLU A 149 -26.91 4.77 -14.37
#